data_AF-A0ABD2IIY8-F1
#
_entry.id   AF-A0ABD2IIY8-F1
#
_cell.length_a   1.000
_cell.length_b   1.000
_cell.length_c   1.000
_cell.angle_alpha   90.00
_cell.angle_beta   90.00
_cell.angle_gamma   90.00
#
_symmetry.space_group_name_H-M   'P 1'
#
loop_
_entity.id
_entity.type
_entity.pdbx_description
1 polymer ?
#
loop_
_entity_poly.entity_id
_entity_poly.type
_entity_poly.pdbx_seq_one_letter_code
_entity_poly.pdbx_strand_id
1 'polypeptide(L)'
;MGGTTAAFGVLPNWVKIWLVCSTLICSVDVAFTALRPESLRGGKYDNFFTLWNVYASVDTRYADAADPLTRVTGPLMCLELVLNVCALCLDFVCPAHSLMAAFLSNALVFWKTSIYLSLFLLPNEEAYRSLDHGTFPPISFRGIAPQTPFWKEMLLFWAPNSVWVFVPLFAMFHLWAKIARGWNGQSEERTDFNMGKYRKAMKNGKMLNKCANELRELCALDELDPMEAAEESGKSAKNGQLMPKQLKLLVKTKSASEKKGSDQFNSNEF
;
A
#
# COMPACT_ATOMS: atom_id res chain seq x y z
N MET A 1 39.44 -11.21 -2.63
CA MET A 1 38.06 -11.34 -2.13
C MET A 1 37.44 -9.96 -2.10
N GLY A 2 36.65 -9.61 -3.12
CA GLY A 2 35.99 -8.30 -3.22
C GLY A 2 34.77 -8.28 -2.31
N GLY A 3 34.89 -7.66 -1.15
CA GLY A 3 33.76 -7.41 -0.28
C GLY A 3 32.76 -6.51 -1.00
N THR A 4 31.55 -7.00 -1.23
CA THR A 4 30.41 -6.21 -1.66
C THR A 4 30.19 -5.13 -0.61
N THR A 5 30.73 -3.94 -0.86
CA THR A 5 30.44 -2.74 -0.07
C THR A 5 28.99 -2.37 -0.34
N ALA A 6 28.06 -3.03 0.36
CA ALA A 6 26.67 -2.64 0.38
C ALA A 6 26.66 -1.17 0.78
N ALA A 7 26.21 -0.30 -0.13
CA ALA A 7 26.02 1.11 0.15
C ALA A 7 24.92 1.20 1.21
N PHE A 8 25.31 1.22 2.49
CA PHE A 8 24.40 1.33 3.60
C PHE A 8 23.75 2.72 3.55
N GLY A 9 22.48 2.77 3.11
CA GLY A 9 21.64 3.96 3.27
C GLY A 9 21.50 4.33 4.74
N VAL A 10 21.11 5.57 5.00
CA VAL A 10 20.98 6.09 6.37
C VAL A 10 19.80 5.42 7.08
N LEU A 11 18.74 5.11 6.33
CA LEU A 11 17.63 4.29 6.82
C LEU A 11 18.05 2.82 6.94
N PRO A 12 17.77 2.17 8.08
CA PRO A 12 17.92 0.72 8.20
C PRO A 12 17.07 -0.01 7.16
N ASN A 13 17.59 -1.10 6.56
CA ASN A 13 16.88 -1.84 5.52
C ASN A 13 15.49 -2.33 5.96
N TRP A 14 15.33 -2.73 7.22
CA TRP A 14 14.04 -3.16 7.75
C TRP A 14 13.01 -2.02 7.78
N VAL A 15 13.42 -0.77 8.04
CA VAL A 15 12.54 0.41 7.98
C VAL A 15 12.13 0.67 6.54
N LYS A 16 13.04 0.51 5.57
CA LYS A 16 12.69 0.65 4.14
C LYS A 16 11.68 -0.39 3.70
N ILE A 17 11.89 -1.66 4.09
CA ILE A 17 10.95 -2.75 3.81
C ILE A 17 9.59 -2.41 4.43
N TRP A 18 9.57 -1.96 5.69
CA TRP A 18 8.35 -1.51 6.36
C TRP A 18 7.65 -0.39 5.58
N LEU A 19 8.36 0.67 5.19
CA LEU A 19 7.79 1.79 4.43
C LEU A 19 7.22 1.35 3.06
N VAL A 20 7.87 0.40 2.37
CA VAL A 20 7.36 -0.17 1.11
C VAL A 20 6.09 -0.98 1.37
N CYS A 21 6.12 -1.89 2.34
CA CYS A 21 4.96 -2.70 2.71
C CYS A 21 3.78 -1.82 3.16
N SER A 22 4.04 -0.81 3.99
CA SER A 22 2.99 0.11 4.46
C SER A 22 2.40 0.91 3.30
N THR A 23 3.25 1.39 2.38
CA THR A 23 2.79 2.08 1.17
C THR A 23 1.85 1.20 0.35
N LEU A 24 2.21 -0.05 0.10
CA LEU A 24 1.37 -0.98 -0.67
C LEU A 24 0.03 -1.25 0.03
N ILE A 25 0.06 -1.60 1.33
CA ILE A 25 -1.16 -1.93 2.08
C ILE A 25 -2.08 -0.71 2.19
N CYS A 26 -1.56 0.47 2.54
CA CYS A 26 -2.34 1.69 2.64
C CYS A 26 -2.87 2.17 1.28
N SER A 27 -2.19 1.87 0.18
CA SER A 27 -2.71 2.18 -1.16
C SER A 27 -3.99 1.40 -1.45
N VAL A 28 -4.01 0.11 -1.07
CA VAL A 28 -5.23 -0.70 -1.19
C VAL A 28 -6.31 -0.23 -0.22
N ASP A 29 -5.93 0.21 1.00
CA ASP A 29 -6.89 0.72 1.98
C ASP A 29 -7.54 2.05 1.55
N VAL A 30 -6.76 2.96 0.97
CA VAL A 30 -7.27 4.19 0.35
C VAL A 30 -8.18 3.85 -0.82
N ALA A 31 -7.79 2.92 -1.70
CA ALA A 31 -8.63 2.50 -2.81
C ALA A 31 -9.96 1.89 -2.32
N PHE A 32 -9.90 1.01 -1.31
CA PHE A 32 -11.08 0.42 -0.69
C PHE A 32 -12.02 1.48 -0.14
N THR A 33 -11.50 2.41 0.66
CA THR A 33 -12.31 3.43 1.33
C THR A 33 -12.85 4.50 0.38
N ALA A 34 -12.09 4.89 -0.65
CA ALA A 34 -12.48 5.88 -1.66
C ALA A 34 -13.52 5.34 -2.66
N LEU A 35 -13.48 4.05 -2.97
CA LEU A 35 -14.42 3.41 -3.90
C LEU A 35 -15.74 2.97 -3.24
N ARG A 36 -15.99 3.31 -1.97
CA ARG A 36 -17.27 2.98 -1.32
C ARG A 36 -18.42 3.80 -1.95
N PRO A 37 -19.59 3.19 -2.17
CA PRO A 37 -20.01 1.86 -1.71
C PRO A 37 -19.63 0.70 -2.64
N GLU A 38 -19.07 0.95 -3.83
CA GLU A 38 -18.82 -0.09 -4.85
C GLU A 38 -17.78 -1.14 -4.43
N SER A 39 -16.89 -0.81 -3.49
CA SER A 39 -15.93 -1.75 -2.90
C SER A 39 -16.52 -2.64 -1.80
N LEU A 40 -17.69 -2.32 -1.26
CA LEU A 40 -18.35 -3.10 -0.20
C LEU A 40 -18.99 -4.39 -0.75
N ARG A 41 -19.42 -5.27 0.15
CA ARG A 41 -20.10 -6.53 -0.22
C ARG A 41 -21.32 -6.28 -1.10
N GLY A 42 -21.39 -7.00 -2.22
CA GLY A 42 -22.43 -6.83 -3.23
C GLY A 42 -22.23 -5.65 -4.19
N GLY A 43 -21.17 -4.84 -4.00
CA GLY A 43 -20.77 -3.79 -4.94
C GLY A 43 -19.98 -4.32 -6.13
N LYS A 44 -19.74 -3.47 -7.12
CA LYS A 44 -19.05 -3.83 -8.38
C LYS A 44 -17.64 -4.41 -8.15
N TYR A 45 -16.94 -3.99 -7.11
CA TYR A 45 -15.54 -4.35 -6.82
C TYR A 45 -15.37 -5.32 -5.64
N ASP A 46 -16.45 -5.96 -5.17
CA ASP A 46 -16.43 -6.88 -4.01
C ASP A 46 -15.37 -8.01 -4.15
N ASN A 47 -15.29 -8.61 -5.34
CA ASN A 47 -14.32 -9.67 -5.63
C ASN A 47 -12.86 -9.21 -5.54
N PHE A 48 -12.58 -7.94 -5.87
CA PHE A 48 -11.23 -7.39 -5.77
C PHE A 48 -10.87 -7.09 -4.31
N PHE A 49 -11.85 -6.62 -3.54
CA PHE A 49 -11.68 -6.24 -2.14
C PHE A 49 -12.16 -7.31 -1.15
N THR A 50 -12.19 -8.59 -1.56
CA THR A 50 -12.74 -9.67 -0.72
C THR A 50 -12.07 -9.75 0.65
N LEU A 51 -10.74 -9.58 0.71
CA LEU A 51 -10.01 -9.57 1.98
C LEU A 51 -10.42 -8.40 2.89
N TRP A 52 -10.60 -7.21 2.33
CA TRP A 52 -11.09 -6.03 3.06
C TRP A 52 -12.56 -6.20 3.48
N ASN A 53 -13.39 -6.84 2.65
CA ASN A 53 -14.76 -7.17 3.01
C ASN A 53 -14.87 -8.27 4.07
N VAL A 54 -13.83 -9.10 4.24
CA VAL A 54 -13.71 -9.99 5.41
C VAL A 54 -13.36 -9.17 6.66
N TYR A 55 -12.42 -8.22 6.56
CA TYR A 55 -12.09 -7.31 7.66
C TYR A 55 -13.28 -6.44 8.09
N ALA A 56 -13.98 -5.81 7.14
CA ALA A 56 -15.17 -4.99 7.37
C ALA A 56 -16.34 -5.77 7.97
N SER A 57 -16.36 -7.11 7.86
CA SER A 57 -17.36 -7.93 8.55
C SER A 57 -17.13 -8.03 10.06
N VAL A 58 -15.94 -7.67 10.53
CA VAL A 58 -15.58 -7.58 11.95
C VAL A 58 -15.66 -6.13 12.41
N ASP A 59 -14.99 -5.22 11.69
CA ASP A 59 -15.06 -3.79 11.95
C ASP A 59 -16.19 -3.13 11.15
N THR A 60 -17.29 -2.83 11.84
CA THR A 60 -18.48 -2.23 11.24
C THR A 60 -18.25 -0.81 10.73
N ARG A 61 -17.20 -0.10 11.18
CA ARG A 61 -16.86 1.23 10.65
C ARG A 61 -16.40 1.16 9.21
N TYR A 62 -15.68 0.10 8.86
CA TYR A 62 -15.27 -0.15 7.47
C TYR A 62 -16.46 -0.56 6.60
N ALA A 63 -17.46 -1.26 7.17
CA ALA A 63 -18.68 -1.63 6.48
C ALA A 63 -19.64 -0.46 6.21
N ASP A 64 -19.55 0.63 7.00
CA ASP A 64 -20.39 1.80 6.83
C ASP A 64 -19.72 2.88 5.97
N ALA A 65 -20.25 3.12 4.76
CA ALA A 65 -19.79 4.17 3.86
C ALA A 65 -20.06 5.59 4.39
N ALA A 66 -20.95 5.75 5.36
CA ALA A 66 -21.27 7.01 6.00
C ALA A 66 -20.45 7.29 7.26
N ASP A 67 -19.63 6.34 7.74
CA ASP A 67 -18.85 6.51 8.96
C ASP A 67 -17.91 7.75 8.86
N PRO A 68 -18.09 8.77 9.72
CA PRO A 68 -17.32 10.00 9.65
C PRO A 68 -15.83 9.79 9.87
N LEU A 69 -15.47 8.85 10.74
CA LEU A 69 -14.07 8.57 11.05
C LEU A 69 -13.35 8.06 9.82
N THR A 70 -13.93 7.08 9.11
CA THR A 70 -13.33 6.49 7.92
C THR A 70 -13.22 7.51 6.78
N ARG A 71 -14.16 8.47 6.69
CA ARG A 71 -14.08 9.58 5.73
C ARG A 71 -12.94 10.55 6.04
N VAL A 72 -12.62 10.77 7.32
CA VAL A 72 -11.52 11.65 7.74
C VAL A 72 -10.17 10.93 7.69
N THR A 73 -10.12 9.62 7.97
CA THR A 73 -8.87 8.85 7.92
C THR A 73 -8.40 8.61 6.48
N GLY A 74 -9.29 8.57 5.49
CA GLY A 74 -8.94 8.47 4.06
C GLY A 74 -7.87 9.48 3.61
N PRO A 75 -8.14 10.80 3.71
CA PRO A 75 -7.14 11.83 3.40
C PRO A 75 -5.84 11.72 4.21
N LEU A 76 -5.92 11.30 5.48
CA LEU A 76 -4.75 11.12 6.33
C LEU A 76 -3.87 9.94 5.84
N MET A 77 -4.48 8.88 5.32
CA MET A 77 -3.77 7.77 4.68
C MET A 77 -3.12 8.20 3.36
N CYS A 78 -3.75 9.08 2.58
CA CYS A 78 -3.10 9.66 1.40
C CYS A 78 -1.83 10.45 1.78
N LEU A 79 -1.88 11.24 2.85
CA LEU A 79 -0.72 11.98 3.35
C LEU A 79 0.39 11.02 3.81
N GLU A 80 0.04 9.93 4.49
CA GLU A 80 0.97 8.87 4.88
C GLU A 80 1.65 8.22 3.67
N LEU A 81 0.90 7.92 2.60
CA LEU A 81 1.45 7.38 1.35
C LEU A 81 2.49 8.33 0.75
N VAL A 82 2.14 9.61 0.64
CA VAL A 82 3.06 10.63 0.11
C VAL A 82 4.33 10.69 0.96
N LEU A 83 4.22 10.69 2.29
CA LEU A 83 5.38 10.75 3.18
C LEU A 83 6.23 9.48 3.14
N ASN A 84 5.64 8.30 3.02
CA ASN A 84 6.39 7.05 2.84
C ASN A 84 7.19 7.07 1.53
N VAL A 85 6.56 7.47 0.42
CA VAL A 85 7.23 7.60 -0.88
C VAL A 85 8.32 8.66 -0.82
N CYS A 86 8.05 9.83 -0.24
CA CYS A 86 9.05 10.88 -0.05
C CYS A 86 10.24 10.38 0.78
N ALA A 87 10.00 9.67 1.88
CA ALA A 87 11.07 9.11 2.71
C ALA A 87 11.94 8.12 1.93
N LEU A 88 11.33 7.23 1.15
CA LEU A 88 12.04 6.28 0.29
C LEU A 88 12.84 7.00 -0.81
N CYS A 89 12.25 7.97 -1.50
CA CYS A 89 12.94 8.77 -2.52
C CYS A 89 14.11 9.56 -1.92
N LEU A 90 13.92 10.18 -0.76
CA LEU A 90 14.96 10.94 -0.07
C LEU A 90 16.11 10.04 0.41
N ASP A 91 15.90 8.76 0.70
CA ASP A 91 17.00 7.84 1.04
C ASP A 91 18.01 7.69 -0.10
N PHE A 92 17.58 7.89 -1.35
CA PHE A 92 18.46 7.86 -2.52
C PHE A 92 19.14 9.20 -2.81
N VAL A 93 18.45 10.32 -2.54
CA VAL A 93 18.91 11.66 -2.96
C VAL A 93 19.53 12.45 -1.81
N CYS A 94 18.83 12.51 -0.67
CA CYS A 94 19.19 13.31 0.51
C CYS A 94 18.99 12.47 1.79
N PRO A 95 19.89 11.52 2.09
CA PRO A 95 19.67 10.53 3.15
C PRO A 95 19.45 11.13 4.54
N ALA A 96 20.00 12.31 4.83
CA ALA A 96 19.75 13.02 6.08
C ALA A 96 18.27 13.42 6.25
N HIS A 97 17.64 13.91 5.18
CA HIS A 97 16.22 14.29 5.18
C HIS A 97 15.30 13.08 5.21
N SER A 98 15.75 11.94 4.68
CA SER A 98 14.99 10.68 4.72
C SER A 98 14.69 10.21 6.14
N LEU A 99 15.61 10.46 7.10
CA LEU A 99 15.39 10.13 8.52
C LEU A 99 14.21 10.90 9.10
N MET A 100 14.15 12.20 8.85
CA MET A 100 13.05 13.07 9.30
C MET A 100 11.72 12.65 8.67
N ALA A 101 11.71 12.44 7.35
CA ALA A 101 10.51 12.03 6.63
C ALA A 101 9.99 10.66 7.11
N ALA A 102 10.89 9.67 7.27
CA ALA A 102 10.52 8.36 7.77
C ALA A 102 10.03 8.42 9.23
N PHE A 103 10.67 9.21 10.09
CA PHE A 103 10.24 9.40 11.48
C PHE A 103 8.84 10.02 11.53
N LEU A 104 8.61 11.10 10.78
CA LEU A 104 7.33 11.78 10.72
C LEU A 104 6.22 10.87 10.18
N SER A 105 6.51 10.12 9.12
CA SER A 105 5.53 9.17 8.57
C SER A 105 5.12 8.12 9.62
N ASN A 106 6.10 7.48 10.28
CA ASN A 106 5.82 6.50 11.33
C ASN A 106 5.08 7.12 12.52
N ALA A 107 5.36 8.37 12.88
CA ALA A 107 4.61 9.09 13.92
C ALA A 107 3.14 9.30 13.55
N LEU A 108 2.84 9.62 12.29
CA LEU A 108 1.46 9.73 11.81
C LEU A 108 0.75 8.37 11.82
N VAL A 109 1.40 7.30 11.37
CA VAL A 109 0.83 5.93 11.40
C VAL A 109 0.51 5.51 12.83
N PHE A 110 1.47 5.69 13.74
CA PHE A 110 1.33 5.36 15.15
C PHE A 110 0.16 6.12 15.79
N TRP A 111 0.11 7.44 15.64
CA TRP A 111 -0.92 8.24 16.27
C TRP A 111 -2.30 8.03 15.67
N LYS A 112 -2.41 7.91 14.34
CA LYS A 112 -3.66 7.56 13.66
C LYS A 112 -4.24 6.27 14.22
N THR A 113 -3.41 5.21 14.28
CA THR A 113 -3.85 3.89 14.74
C THR A 113 -4.17 3.91 16.24
N SER A 114 -3.41 4.63 17.05
CA SER A 114 -3.67 4.78 18.49
C SER A 114 -4.99 5.50 18.76
N ILE A 115 -5.27 6.59 18.04
CA ILE A 115 -6.55 7.30 18.13
C ILE A 115 -7.69 6.39 17.68
N TYR A 116 -7.52 5.73 16.53
CA TYR A 116 -8.50 4.77 16.02
C TYR A 116 -8.83 3.68 17.05
N LEU A 117 -7.82 3.01 17.64
CA LEU A 117 -8.03 2.00 18.69
C LEU A 117 -8.67 2.58 19.95
N SER A 118 -8.29 3.80 20.36
CA SER A 118 -8.90 4.47 21.52
C SER A 118 -10.40 4.69 21.34
N LEU A 119 -10.86 4.92 20.10
CA LEU A 119 -12.28 5.05 19.79
C LEU A 119 -13.07 3.73 19.92
N PHE A 120 -12.41 2.57 19.92
CA PHE A 120 -13.04 1.28 20.23
C PHE A 120 -13.11 1.01 21.73
N LEU A 121 -12.20 1.61 22.51
CA LEU A 121 -12.20 1.51 23.97
C LEU A 121 -13.28 2.41 24.62
N LEU A 122 -13.85 3.36 23.87
CA LEU A 122 -14.94 4.18 24.39
C LEU A 122 -16.21 3.32 24.59
N PRO A 123 -16.90 3.45 25.74
CA PRO A 123 -18.14 2.74 25.98
C PRO A 123 -19.17 3.08 24.90
N ASN A 124 -19.97 2.08 24.49
CA ASN A 124 -21.16 2.35 23.67
C ASN A 124 -22.24 3.06 24.51
N GLU A 125 -23.22 3.69 23.86
CA GLU A 125 -24.33 4.35 24.58
C GLU A 125 -25.10 3.40 25.50
N GLU A 126 -25.17 2.12 25.14
CA GLU A 126 -25.77 1.09 25.97
C GLU A 126 -24.96 0.86 27.26
N ALA A 127 -23.63 0.89 27.19
CA ALA A 127 -22.77 0.84 28.36
C ALA A 127 -22.99 2.06 29.26
N TYR A 128 -23.15 3.26 28.68
CA TYR A 128 -23.53 4.45 29.45
C TYR A 128 -24.89 4.29 30.14
N ARG A 129 -25.92 3.76 29.45
CA ARG A 129 -27.22 3.47 30.08
C ARG A 129 -27.15 2.40 31.16
N SER A 130 -26.28 1.39 31.01
CA SER A 130 -26.13 0.33 32.01
C SER A 130 -25.42 0.81 33.28
N LEU A 131 -24.53 1.80 33.16
CA LEU A 131 -23.89 2.49 34.29
C LEU A 131 -24.93 3.22 35.15
N ASP A 132 -25.95 3.83 34.53
CA ASP A 132 -27.06 4.49 35.25
C ASP A 132 -27.91 3.50 36.08
N HIS A 133 -27.88 2.21 35.74
CA HIS A 133 -28.59 1.16 36.47
C HIS A 133 -27.73 0.39 37.49
N GLY A 134 -26.49 0.83 37.73
CA GLY A 134 -25.59 0.20 38.71
C GLY A 134 -25.06 -1.18 38.28
N THR A 135 -25.25 -1.56 37.02
CA THR A 135 -24.69 -2.78 36.42
C THR A 135 -23.42 -2.45 35.67
N PHE A 136 -22.36 -3.24 35.89
CA PHE A 136 -21.17 -3.14 35.05
C PHE A 136 -21.52 -3.63 33.64
N PRO A 137 -21.40 -2.78 32.60
CA PRO A 137 -21.59 -3.25 31.24
C PRO A 137 -20.57 -4.35 30.93
N PRO A 138 -20.95 -5.39 30.17
CA PRO A 138 -19.95 -6.17 29.47
C PRO A 138 -19.10 -5.21 28.61
N ILE A 139 -17.79 -5.40 28.59
CA ILE A 139 -16.88 -4.61 27.74
C ILE A 139 -17.23 -4.91 26.28
N SER A 140 -18.17 -4.16 25.72
CA SER A 140 -18.55 -4.22 24.32
C SER A 140 -17.81 -3.11 23.58
N PHE A 141 -16.83 -3.50 22.77
CA PHE A 141 -16.06 -2.58 21.95
C PHE A 141 -16.94 -1.97 20.86
N ARG A 142 -16.97 -0.64 20.79
CA ARG A 142 -17.81 0.08 19.82
C ARG A 142 -17.29 -0.14 18.40
N GLY A 143 -18.11 -0.73 17.54
CA GLY A 143 -17.79 -0.92 16.12
C GLY A 143 -17.33 -2.32 15.76
N ILE A 144 -17.37 -3.28 16.69
CA ILE A 144 -17.17 -4.70 16.38
C ILE A 144 -18.53 -5.38 16.25
N ALA A 145 -18.71 -6.20 15.21
CA ALA A 145 -19.98 -6.87 14.97
C ALA A 145 -20.33 -7.81 16.15
N PRO A 146 -21.54 -7.73 16.73
CA PRO A 146 -21.88 -8.31 18.04
C PRO A 146 -21.85 -9.85 18.11
N GLN A 147 -21.80 -10.53 16.96
CA GLN A 147 -21.76 -11.98 16.84
C GLN A 147 -20.41 -12.50 16.33
N THR A 148 -19.35 -11.68 16.40
CA THR A 148 -18.02 -12.08 15.93
C THR A 148 -17.39 -13.02 16.96
N PRO A 149 -16.96 -14.23 16.56
CA PRO A 149 -16.21 -15.10 17.46
C PRO A 149 -14.93 -14.44 17.93
N PHE A 150 -14.58 -14.59 19.21
CA PHE A 150 -13.38 -13.99 19.81
C PHE A 150 -12.10 -14.19 18.98
N TRP A 151 -11.87 -15.39 18.46
CA TRP A 151 -10.69 -15.67 17.63
C TRP A 151 -10.66 -14.87 16.33
N LYS A 152 -11.82 -14.64 15.71
CA LYS A 152 -11.95 -13.85 14.49
C LYS A 152 -11.67 -12.38 14.80
N GLU A 153 -12.16 -11.88 15.93
CA GLU A 153 -11.84 -10.54 16.42
C GLU A 153 -10.34 -10.37 16.68
N MET A 154 -9.73 -11.30 17.44
CA MET A 154 -8.29 -11.24 17.76
C MET A 154 -7.40 -11.23 16.51
N LEU A 155 -7.70 -12.12 15.54
CA LEU A 155 -6.87 -12.28 14.34
C LEU A 155 -7.09 -11.19 13.30
N LEU A 156 -8.33 -10.75 13.09
CA LEU A 156 -8.64 -9.78 12.04
C LEU A 156 -8.56 -8.35 12.54
N PHE A 157 -8.90 -8.06 13.79
CA PHE A 157 -8.91 -6.70 14.33
C PHE A 157 -7.67 -6.42 15.17
N TRP A 158 -7.43 -7.16 16.25
CA TRP A 158 -6.38 -6.79 17.21
C TRP A 158 -4.97 -7.04 16.71
N ALA A 159 -4.69 -8.18 16.09
CA ALA A 159 -3.34 -8.52 15.64
C ALA A 159 -2.81 -7.54 14.57
N PRO A 160 -3.54 -7.22 13.47
CA PRO A 160 -3.06 -6.28 12.47
C PRO A 160 -2.89 -4.88 13.03
N ASN A 161 -3.87 -4.38 13.80
CA ASN A 161 -3.77 -3.06 14.42
C ASN A 161 -2.61 -2.97 15.42
N SER A 162 -2.30 -4.05 16.14
CA SER A 162 -1.12 -4.10 17.03
C SER A 162 0.18 -3.93 16.25
N VAL A 163 0.32 -4.58 15.08
CA VAL A 163 1.48 -4.39 14.20
C VAL A 163 1.60 -2.93 13.77
N TRP A 164 0.48 -2.30 13.41
CA TRP A 164 0.40 -0.88 13.03
C TRP A 164 0.64 0.11 14.17
N VAL A 165 0.69 -0.34 15.41
CA VAL A 165 1.12 0.46 16.57
C VAL A 165 2.58 0.20 16.89
N PHE A 166 2.96 -1.06 17.07
CA PHE A 166 4.27 -1.42 17.60
C PHE A 166 5.41 -1.26 16.60
N VAL A 167 5.20 -1.59 15.32
CA VAL A 167 6.24 -1.44 14.30
C VAL A 167 6.62 0.02 14.06
N PRO A 168 5.67 0.96 13.82
CA PRO A 168 6.04 2.36 13.65
C PRO A 168 6.61 2.97 14.93
N LEU A 169 6.12 2.57 16.11
CA LEU A 169 6.71 3.00 17.39
C LEU A 169 8.17 2.55 17.50
N PHE A 170 8.47 1.30 17.16
CA PHE A 170 9.84 0.78 17.16
C PHE A 170 10.72 1.51 16.14
N ALA A 171 10.18 1.81 14.95
CA ALA A 171 10.87 2.63 13.95
C ALA A 171 11.16 4.03 14.48
N MET A 172 10.19 4.70 15.12
CA MET A 172 10.37 6.01 15.73
C MET A 172 11.49 5.99 16.76
N PHE A 173 11.51 5.03 17.70
CA PHE A 173 12.58 4.93 18.70
C PHE A 173 13.95 4.73 18.06
N HIS A 174 14.04 3.84 17.07
CA HIS A 174 15.30 3.55 16.39
C HIS A 174 15.81 4.74 15.55
N LEU A 175 14.90 5.47 14.88
CA LEU A 175 15.24 6.66 14.10
C LEU A 175 15.56 7.84 15.02
N TRP A 176 14.82 8.02 16.11
CA TRP A 176 15.04 9.08 17.10
C TRP A 176 16.47 9.04 17.66
N ALA A 177 16.99 7.86 18.00
CA ALA A 177 18.36 7.73 18.47
C ALA A 177 19.39 8.22 17.45
N LYS A 178 19.15 8.03 16.15
CA LYS A 178 20.01 8.55 15.08
C LYS A 178 19.88 10.06 14.89
N ILE A 179 18.66 10.57 15.01
CA ILE A 179 18.32 11.99 14.91
C ILE A 179 18.95 12.77 16.06
N ALA A 180 18.73 12.31 17.30
CA ALA A 180 19.16 12.99 18.52
C ALA A 180 20.68 13.03 18.70
N ARG A 181 21.40 12.03 18.16
CA ARG A 181 22.86 12.06 18.09
C ARG A 181 23.39 13.09 17.08
N GLY A 182 22.49 13.81 16.41
CA GLY A 182 22.78 14.81 15.39
C GLY A 182 23.65 14.19 14.35
N TRP A 183 23.08 13.32 13.48
CA TRP A 183 23.79 12.60 12.42
C TRP A 183 25.00 13.41 11.87
N ASN A 184 26.17 13.19 12.47
CA ASN A 184 27.31 14.09 12.37
C ASN A 184 28.23 13.56 11.26
N GLY A 185 28.02 14.05 10.05
CA GLY A 185 29.11 14.34 9.12
C GLY A 185 29.78 13.18 8.36
N GLN A 186 29.73 11.91 8.79
CA GLN A 186 30.36 10.84 7.97
C GLN A 186 29.64 10.58 6.63
N SER A 187 28.46 11.16 6.41
CA SER A 187 27.80 11.14 5.10
C SER A 187 28.18 12.30 4.20
N GLU A 188 28.67 13.45 4.68
CA GLU A 188 28.89 14.64 3.84
C GLU A 188 29.95 14.36 2.76
N GLU A 189 31.08 13.77 3.17
CA GLU A 189 32.16 13.35 2.27
C GLU A 189 31.70 12.29 1.24
N ARG A 190 30.73 11.45 1.61
CA ARG A 190 30.13 10.43 0.72
C ARG A 190 29.01 10.98 -0.16
N THR A 191 28.28 12.01 0.31
CA THR A 191 27.21 12.68 -0.43
C THR A 191 27.83 13.51 -1.54
N ASP A 192 28.96 14.18 -1.30
CA ASP A 192 29.70 14.91 -2.33
C ASP A 192 30.20 14.00 -3.45
N PHE A 193 30.74 12.82 -3.09
CA PHE A 193 31.18 11.83 -4.06
C PHE A 193 30.03 11.30 -4.93
N ASN A 194 28.89 10.96 -4.31
CA ASN A 194 27.72 10.49 -5.05
C ASN A 194 27.07 11.61 -5.87
N MET A 195 26.93 12.81 -5.32
CA MET A 195 26.39 13.98 -6.01
C MET A 195 27.24 14.34 -7.24
N GLY A 196 28.55 14.14 -7.21
CA GLY A 196 29.41 14.25 -8.40
C GLY A 196 28.99 13.27 -9.51
N LYS A 197 28.71 12.01 -9.15
CA LYS A 197 28.26 10.96 -10.08
C LYS A 197 26.85 11.23 -10.62
N TYR A 198 25.92 11.64 -9.75
CA TYR A 198 24.54 12.00 -10.13
C TYR A 198 24.50 13.27 -10.96
N ARG A 199 25.26 14.31 -10.62
CA ARG A 199 25.38 15.55 -11.41
C ARG A 199 25.97 15.24 -12.79
N LYS A 200 26.90 14.29 -12.90
CA LYS A 200 27.42 13.79 -14.18
C LYS A 200 26.36 13.00 -14.97
N ALA A 201 25.56 12.17 -14.29
CA ALA A 201 24.46 11.43 -14.92
C ALA A 201 23.29 12.34 -15.37
N MET A 202 22.98 13.39 -14.60
CA MET A 202 21.98 14.42 -14.94
C MET A 202 22.46 15.32 -16.07
N LYS A 203 23.72 15.78 -16.05
CA LYS A 203 24.31 16.51 -17.17
C LYS A 203 24.30 15.72 -18.48
N ASN A 204 24.38 14.40 -18.38
CA ASN A 204 24.32 13.51 -19.55
C ASN A 204 22.89 13.26 -20.05
N GLY A 205 21.85 13.87 -19.46
CA GLY A 205 20.44 13.77 -19.88
C GLY A 205 19.80 12.38 -19.75
N LYS A 206 20.60 11.33 -19.53
CA LYS A 206 20.15 9.93 -19.52
C LYS A 206 19.13 9.64 -18.43
N MET A 207 19.29 10.23 -17.24
CA MET A 207 18.40 9.90 -16.12
C MET A 207 17.05 10.61 -16.21
N LEU A 208 17.04 11.88 -16.61
CA LEU A 208 15.80 12.63 -16.84
C LEU A 208 15.00 12.04 -17.99
N ASN A 209 15.66 11.68 -19.10
CA ASN A 209 14.98 11.01 -20.21
C ASN A 209 14.47 9.62 -19.83
N LYS A 210 15.21 8.87 -19.00
CA LYS A 210 14.74 7.57 -18.51
C LYS A 210 13.51 7.71 -17.61
N CYS A 211 13.55 8.62 -16.64
CA CYS A 211 12.44 8.85 -15.73
C CYS A 211 11.22 9.44 -16.46
N ALA A 212 11.43 10.36 -17.41
CA ALA A 212 10.38 10.92 -18.25
C ALA A 212 9.76 9.87 -19.20
N ASN A 213 10.56 8.94 -19.71
CA ASN A 213 10.05 7.83 -20.52
C ASN A 213 9.29 6.80 -19.67
N GLU A 214 9.79 6.45 -18.48
CA GLU A 214 9.07 5.57 -17.54
C GLU A 214 7.75 6.21 -17.09
N LEU A 215 7.73 7.51 -16.80
CA LEU A 215 6.48 8.25 -16.50
C LEU A 215 5.55 8.34 -17.72
N ARG A 216 6.08 8.53 -18.94
CA ARG A 216 5.25 8.49 -20.15
C ARG A 216 4.69 7.11 -20.43
N GLU A 217 5.44 6.03 -20.20
CA GLU A 217 4.93 4.67 -20.34
C GLU A 217 3.82 4.40 -19.33
N LEU A 218 3.99 4.86 -18.08
CA LEU A 218 2.94 4.74 -17.06
C LEU A 218 1.70 5.58 -17.39
N CYS A 219 1.86 6.79 -17.93
CA CYS A 219 0.73 7.63 -18.34
C CYS A 219 0.07 7.16 -19.66
N ALA A 220 0.83 6.61 -20.60
CA ALA A 220 0.29 6.07 -21.86
C ALA A 220 -0.50 4.78 -21.64
N LEU A 221 -0.29 4.08 -20.52
CA LEU A 221 -1.12 2.96 -20.10
C LEU A 221 -2.51 3.39 -19.59
N ASP A 222 -2.69 4.67 -19.23
CA ASP A 222 -3.98 5.24 -18.79
C ASP A 222 -4.82 5.85 -19.94
N GLU A 223 -4.22 6.06 -21.12
CA GLU A 223 -4.91 6.58 -22.32
C GLU A 223 -5.51 5.49 -23.23
N LEU A 224 -5.58 4.23 -22.77
CA LEU A 224 -6.42 3.22 -23.42
C LEU A 224 -7.88 3.52 -23.10
N ASP A 225 -8.48 4.37 -23.94
CA ASP A 225 -9.87 4.80 -23.88
C ASP A 225 -10.82 3.59 -23.78
N PRO A 226 -11.45 3.33 -22.62
CA PRO A 226 -12.34 2.20 -22.46
C PRO A 226 -13.60 2.30 -23.33
N MET A 227 -13.84 3.44 -24.01
CA MET A 227 -14.92 3.58 -24.98
C MET A 227 -14.63 2.93 -26.34
N GLU A 228 -13.37 2.82 -26.77
CA GLU A 228 -13.05 2.23 -28.09
C GLU A 228 -13.15 0.70 -28.05
N ALA A 229 -12.80 0.07 -26.93
CA ALA A 229 -13.01 -1.36 -26.70
C ALA A 229 -14.50 -1.76 -26.59
N ALA A 230 -15.38 -0.84 -26.17
CA ALA A 230 -16.81 -1.07 -26.12
C ALA A 230 -17.47 -0.96 -27.51
N GLU A 231 -16.98 -0.07 -28.38
CA GLU A 231 -17.56 0.15 -29.71
C GLU A 231 -17.25 -0.99 -30.71
N GLU A 232 -16.10 -1.66 -30.58
CA GLU A 232 -15.79 -2.86 -31.38
C GLU A 232 -16.61 -4.09 -30.97
N SER A 233 -16.98 -4.21 -29.68
CA SER A 233 -17.84 -5.31 -29.21
C SER A 233 -19.30 -5.17 -29.67
N GLY A 234 -19.78 -3.94 -29.89
CA GLY A 234 -21.15 -3.64 -30.32
C GLY A 234 -21.39 -3.82 -31.83
N LYS A 235 -20.37 -3.64 -32.67
CA LYS A 235 -20.50 -3.76 -34.14
C LYS A 235 -20.40 -5.20 -34.64
N SER A 236 -19.78 -6.12 -33.87
CA SER A 236 -19.67 -7.54 -34.27
C SER A 236 -20.94 -8.37 -34.01
N ALA A 237 -21.92 -7.86 -33.25
CA ALA A 237 -23.16 -8.59 -32.96
C ALA A 237 -24.28 -8.38 -34.00
N LYS A 238 -24.14 -7.43 -34.95
CA LYS A 238 -25.19 -7.11 -35.93
C LYS A 238 -25.01 -7.72 -37.32
N ASN A 239 -23.82 -8.23 -37.67
CA ASN A 239 -23.61 -8.89 -38.95
C ASN A 239 -23.16 -10.33 -38.70
N GLY A 240 -24.13 -11.24 -38.67
CA GLY A 240 -23.94 -12.69 -38.58
C GLY A 240 -23.25 -13.27 -39.83
N GLN A 241 -22.00 -12.91 -40.06
CA GLN A 241 -21.18 -13.46 -41.13
C GLN A 241 -19.79 -13.80 -40.57
N LEU A 242 -19.68 -15.04 -40.08
CA LEU A 242 -18.43 -15.64 -39.65
C LEU A 242 -17.48 -15.73 -40.86
N MET A 243 -16.49 -14.84 -40.93
CA MET A 243 -15.43 -14.87 -41.94
C MET A 243 -14.35 -15.91 -41.57
N PRO A 244 -14.06 -16.90 -42.43
CA PRO A 244 -13.07 -17.97 -42.16
C PRO A 244 -11.60 -17.50 -42.16
N LYS A 245 -11.32 -16.21 -42.30
CA LYS A 245 -9.95 -15.67 -42.29
C LYS A 245 -9.40 -15.38 -40.89
N GLN A 246 -10.25 -15.06 -39.90
CA GLN A 246 -9.83 -14.79 -38.52
C GLN A 246 -9.43 -16.07 -37.76
N LEU A 247 -10.02 -17.22 -38.11
CA LEU A 247 -9.67 -18.52 -37.51
C LEU A 247 -8.22 -18.96 -37.87
N LYS A 248 -7.69 -18.53 -39.03
CA LYS A 248 -6.30 -18.86 -39.43
C LYS A 248 -5.24 -18.08 -38.66
N LEU A 249 -5.57 -16.91 -38.12
CA LEU A 249 -4.65 -16.13 -37.27
C LEU A 249 -4.62 -16.65 -35.82
N LEU A 250 -5.77 -17.08 -35.30
CA LEU A 250 -5.88 -17.67 -33.95
C LEU A 250 -5.21 -19.05 -33.80
N VAL A 251 -5.14 -19.85 -34.88
CA VAL A 251 -4.37 -21.12 -34.88
C VAL A 251 -2.86 -20.88 -34.98
N LYS A 252 -2.42 -19.79 -35.64
CA LYS A 252 -1.00 -19.48 -35.82
C LYS A 252 -0.35 -18.89 -34.56
N THR A 253 -1.10 -18.20 -33.71
CA THR A 253 -0.59 -17.67 -32.43
C THR A 253 -0.54 -18.74 -31.33
N LYS A 254 -1.44 -19.72 -31.32
CA LYS A 254 -1.39 -20.84 -30.34
C LYS A 254 -0.16 -21.75 -30.53
N SER A 255 0.22 -22.03 -31.77
CA SER A 255 1.40 -22.85 -32.08
C SER A 255 2.75 -22.18 -31.78
N ALA A 256 2.81 -20.85 -31.72
CA ALA A 256 4.01 -20.12 -31.30
C ALA A 256 4.16 -20.04 -29.76
N SER A 257 3.06 -20.16 -29.02
CA SER A 257 3.05 -20.16 -27.54
C SER A 257 3.47 -21.50 -26.95
N GLU A 258 3.12 -22.63 -27.57
CA GLU A 258 3.49 -23.96 -27.04
C GLU A 258 4.96 -24.31 -27.26
N LYS A 259 5.63 -23.73 -28.25
CA LYS A 259 7.05 -24.03 -28.54
C LYS A 259 8.06 -23.30 -27.64
N LYS A 260 7.62 -22.33 -26.82
CA LYS A 260 8.48 -21.63 -25.85
C LYS A 260 8.39 -22.19 -24.43
N GLY A 261 7.50 -23.17 -24.18
CA GLY A 261 7.27 -23.73 -22.84
C GLY A 261 8.03 -25.02 -22.53
N SER A 262 8.66 -25.70 -23.50
CA SER A 262 9.31 -27.01 -23.26
C SER A 262 10.81 -26.94 -22.94
N ASP A 263 11.47 -25.78 -23.08
CA ASP A 263 12.94 -25.69 -22.98
C ASP A 263 13.44 -25.22 -21.61
N GLN A 264 12.57 -25.15 -20.58
CA GLN A 264 12.94 -24.66 -19.24
C GLN A 264 12.77 -25.64 -18.08
N PHE A 265 12.58 -26.94 -18.34
CA PHE A 265 12.45 -27.94 -17.27
C PHE A 265 13.36 -29.15 -17.50
N ASN A 266 14.69 -28.94 -17.40
CA ASN A 266 15.64 -30.01 -17.06
C ASN A 266 17.03 -29.46 -16.72
N SER A 267 17.25 -29.17 -15.44
CA SER A 267 18.57 -29.28 -14.78
C SER A 267 18.40 -28.98 -13.29
N ASN A 268 18.42 -30.02 -12.46
CA ASN A 268 19.02 -30.05 -11.11
C ASN A 268 18.79 -31.44 -10.49
N GLU A 269 19.64 -32.40 -10.89
CA GLU A 269 20.09 -33.46 -9.99
C GLU A 269 21.48 -33.02 -9.49
N PHE A 270 21.59 -32.76 -8.18
CA PHE A 270 22.68 -33.07 -7.25
C PHE A 270 22.36 -32.45 -5.88
#